data_AF-A0A352WJV8-F1
#
_entry.id   AF-A0A352WJV8-F1
#
_cell.length_a   1.000
_cell.length_b   1.000
_cell.length_c   1.000
_cell.angle_alpha   90.00
_cell.angle_beta   90.00
_cell.angle_gamma   90.00
#
_symmetry.space_group_name_H-M   'P 1'
#
loop_
_entity.id
_entity.type
_entity.pdbx_description
1 polymer ?
#
loop_
_entity_poly.entity_id
_entity_poly.type
_entity_poly.pdbx_seq_one_letter_code
_entity_poly.pdbx_strand_id
1 'polypeptide(L)'
;MLHGGDIYRNDIVLDFSVNINPLGRPAEVDEAIRQAFFAIENYPDPRHEKLLSALALYAELPEKSVIAGNGASELIMAVMRLFQGRRVFIPAPSFSGYKYAAEAAELDISYIYTAGSSEECYDNENVRLLQALSDHFRGIDDEALSGSLLVVTNPNNPDGRLMDEKELSGILELADKKGIMVLMDESFIGLTGKEDGCSLKRYVRAGRK
;
A
#
# COMPACT_ATOMS: atom_id res chain seq x y z
N MET A 1 -16.60 -9.78 -8.76
CA MET A 1 -15.60 -10.53 -7.99
C MET A 1 -14.63 -9.50 -7.40
N LEU A 2 -14.46 -9.43 -6.08
CA LEU A 2 -13.66 -8.36 -5.44
C LEU A 2 -12.14 -8.57 -5.59
N HIS A 3 -11.68 -9.82 -5.68
CA HIS A 3 -10.28 -10.24 -5.82
C HIS A 3 -10.19 -11.61 -6.53
N GLY A 4 -9.02 -11.95 -7.08
CA GLY A 4 -8.74 -13.32 -7.58
C GLY A 4 -8.60 -14.35 -6.45
N GLY A 5 -8.33 -15.60 -6.80
CA GLY A 5 -8.03 -16.68 -5.84
C GLY A 5 -9.21 -17.57 -5.46
N ASP A 6 -10.34 -17.50 -6.16
CA ASP A 6 -11.52 -18.33 -5.87
C ASP A 6 -11.38 -19.76 -6.42
N ILE A 7 -10.38 -20.49 -5.93
CA ILE A 7 -10.12 -21.90 -6.26
C ILE A 7 -11.15 -22.86 -5.65
N TYR A 8 -12.03 -22.38 -4.78
CA TYR A 8 -13.00 -23.23 -4.07
C TYR A 8 -14.28 -23.45 -4.87
N ARG A 9 -14.68 -22.43 -5.66
CA ARG A 9 -15.88 -22.49 -6.49
C ARG A 9 -15.58 -22.88 -7.94
N ASN A 10 -14.30 -23.01 -8.29
CA ASN A 10 -13.83 -23.28 -9.63
C ASN A 10 -12.83 -24.44 -9.57
N ASP A 11 -12.86 -25.35 -10.55
CA ASP A 11 -11.89 -26.45 -10.66
C ASP A 11 -10.55 -25.92 -11.22
N ILE A 12 -9.79 -25.23 -10.38
CA ILE A 12 -8.55 -24.53 -10.76
C ILE A 12 -7.34 -25.38 -10.40
N VAL A 13 -6.58 -25.80 -11.43
CA VAL A 13 -5.32 -26.54 -11.26
C VAL A 13 -4.11 -25.60 -11.16
N LEU A 14 -4.13 -24.49 -11.90
CA LEU A 14 -3.09 -23.46 -11.91
C LEU A 14 -3.75 -22.09 -11.77
N ASP A 15 -3.50 -21.42 -10.65
CA ASP A 15 -4.10 -20.12 -10.36
C ASP A 15 -3.13 -18.97 -10.66
N PHE A 16 -3.44 -18.21 -11.71
CA PHE A 16 -2.72 -16.99 -12.10
C PHE A 16 -3.47 -15.71 -11.70
N SER A 17 -4.54 -15.83 -10.90
CA SER A 17 -5.36 -14.69 -10.47
C SER A 17 -4.90 -14.05 -9.15
N VAL A 18 -3.90 -14.64 -8.49
CA VAL A 18 -3.30 -14.13 -7.25
C VAL A 18 -1.77 -14.06 -7.34
N ASN A 19 -1.20 -13.06 -6.68
CA ASN A 19 0.23 -12.79 -6.69
C ASN A 19 0.92 -13.50 -5.51
N ILE A 20 1.00 -14.83 -5.55
CA ILE A 20 1.70 -15.63 -4.54
C ILE A 20 3.12 -15.98 -4.97
N ASN A 21 4.02 -16.23 -4.01
CA ASN A 21 5.36 -16.69 -4.31
C ASN A 21 5.32 -18.14 -4.88
N PRO A 22 5.74 -18.38 -6.14
CA PRO A 22 5.67 -19.70 -6.76
C PRO A 22 6.69 -20.69 -6.18
N LEU A 23 7.69 -20.21 -5.43
CA LEU A 23 8.69 -21.07 -4.76
C LEU A 23 8.14 -21.79 -3.53
N GLY A 24 6.89 -21.49 -3.14
CA GLY A 24 6.30 -21.98 -1.91
C GLY A 24 6.79 -21.24 -0.68
N ARG A 25 6.48 -21.80 0.48
CA ARG A 25 6.88 -21.25 1.79
C ARG A 25 8.30 -21.70 2.16
N PRO A 26 9.13 -20.83 2.76
CA PRO A 26 10.43 -21.23 3.29
C PRO A 26 10.31 -22.32 4.36
N ALA A 27 11.31 -23.22 4.45
CA ALA A 27 11.30 -24.32 5.40
C ALA A 27 11.33 -23.85 6.86
N GLU A 28 11.93 -22.70 7.11
CA GLU A 28 11.99 -22.04 8.41
C GLU A 28 10.60 -21.63 8.90
N VAL A 29 9.69 -21.27 7.98
CA VAL A 29 8.29 -20.96 8.32
C VAL A 29 7.56 -22.22 8.75
N ASP A 30 7.82 -23.36 8.09
CA ASP A 30 7.24 -24.65 8.48
C ASP A 30 7.67 -25.07 9.89
N GLU A 31 8.94 -24.87 10.22
CA GLU A 31 9.45 -25.15 11.56
C GLU A 31 8.84 -24.19 12.60
N ALA A 32 8.75 -22.89 12.29
CA ALA A 32 8.13 -21.91 13.17
C ALA A 32 6.65 -22.25 13.45
N ILE A 33 5.89 -22.67 12.43
CA ILE A 33 4.49 -23.08 12.59
C ILE A 33 4.37 -24.32 13.50
N ARG A 34 5.23 -25.32 13.31
CA ARG A 34 5.24 -26.53 14.17
C ARG A 34 5.51 -26.19 15.63
N GLN A 35 6.45 -25.28 15.89
CA GLN A 35 6.74 -24.82 17.24
C GLN A 35 5.57 -24.00 17.81
N ALA A 36 4.96 -23.14 16.98
CA ALA A 36 3.83 -22.32 17.39
C ALA A 36 2.57 -23.14 17.71
N PHE A 37 2.38 -24.32 17.10
CA PHE A 37 1.25 -25.20 17.36
C PHE A 37 1.07 -25.52 18.85
N PHE A 38 2.17 -25.71 19.58
CA PHE A 38 2.11 -25.98 21.03
C PHE A 38 1.83 -24.73 21.87
N ALA A 39 2.01 -23.53 21.31
CA ALA A 39 1.80 -22.27 22.03
C ALA A 39 0.36 -21.74 21.93
N ILE A 40 -0.47 -22.28 21.03
CA ILE A 40 -1.83 -21.76 20.72
C ILE A 40 -2.82 -21.83 21.88
N GLU A 41 -2.51 -22.58 22.94
CA GLU A 41 -3.32 -22.62 24.17
C GLU A 41 -3.26 -21.29 24.95
N ASN A 42 -2.28 -20.43 24.63
CA ASN A 42 -2.11 -19.12 25.23
C ASN A 42 -2.45 -18.02 24.23
N TYR A 43 -2.93 -16.89 24.73
CA TYR A 43 -3.00 -15.67 23.92
C TYR A 43 -1.58 -15.25 23.48
N PRO A 44 -1.43 -14.67 22.28
CA PRO A 44 -0.16 -14.08 21.86
C PRO A 44 0.21 -12.91 22.77
N ASP A 45 1.50 -12.54 22.77
CA ASP A 45 1.96 -11.33 23.44
C ASP A 45 1.18 -10.11 22.89
N PRO A 46 0.37 -9.42 23.71
CA PRO A 46 -0.44 -8.30 23.24
C PRO A 46 0.40 -7.10 22.78
N ARG A 47 1.69 -7.04 23.16
CA ARG A 47 2.63 -6.00 22.73
C ARG A 47 3.43 -6.38 21.50
N HIS A 48 3.40 -7.65 21.09
CA HIS A 48 4.16 -8.18 19.96
C HIS A 48 5.67 -7.87 20.01
N GLU A 49 6.28 -7.74 21.19
CA GLU A 49 7.58 -7.08 21.36
C GLU A 49 8.67 -7.75 20.51
N LYS A 50 8.76 -9.08 20.57
CA LYS A 50 9.75 -9.84 19.78
C LYS A 50 9.56 -9.69 18.27
N LEU A 51 8.30 -9.64 17.81
CA LEU A 51 7.98 -9.46 16.39
C LEU A 51 8.36 -8.05 15.93
N LEU A 52 7.98 -7.04 16.71
CA LEU A 52 8.27 -5.64 16.38
C LEU A 52 9.78 -5.38 16.36
N SER A 53 10.54 -5.87 17.35
CA SER A 53 12.00 -5.73 17.34
C SER A 53 12.65 -6.42 16.13
N ALA A 54 12.17 -7.62 15.74
CA ALA A 54 12.70 -8.33 14.57
C ALA A 54 12.36 -7.61 13.25
N LEU A 55 11.14 -7.11 13.10
CA LEU A 55 10.72 -6.34 11.92
C LEU A 55 11.45 -4.99 11.82
N ALA A 56 11.64 -4.32 12.95
CA ALA A 56 12.39 -3.06 13.04
C ALA A 56 13.85 -3.25 12.62
N LEU A 57 14.50 -4.33 13.09
CA LEU A 57 15.85 -4.69 12.66
C LEU A 57 15.89 -5.01 11.17
N TYR A 58 14.99 -5.86 10.68
CA TYR A 58 14.92 -6.25 9.26
C TYR A 58 14.69 -5.06 8.34
N ALA A 59 13.79 -4.15 8.72
CA ALA A 59 13.47 -2.95 7.94
C ALA A 59 14.47 -1.80 8.16
N GLU A 60 15.40 -1.94 9.10
CA GLU A 60 16.28 -0.90 9.63
C GLU A 60 15.48 0.37 10.00
N LEU A 61 14.41 0.21 10.76
CA LEU A 61 13.55 1.29 11.25
C LEU A 61 13.57 1.36 12.77
N PRO A 62 13.31 2.55 13.37
CA PRO A 62 13.05 2.63 14.80
C PRO A 62 11.85 1.75 15.16
N GLU A 63 11.93 0.98 16.26
CA GLU A 63 10.85 0.08 16.69
C GLU A 63 9.52 0.81 16.88
N LYS A 64 9.56 2.05 17.39
CA LYS A 64 8.39 2.93 17.55
C LYS A 64 7.67 3.30 16.24
N SER A 65 8.30 3.06 15.10
CA SER A 65 7.75 3.32 13.77
C SER A 65 7.19 2.06 13.11
N VAL A 66 7.17 0.93 13.81
CA VAL A 66 6.70 -0.36 13.30
C VAL A 66 5.49 -0.80 14.11
N ILE A 67 4.44 -1.21 13.39
CA ILE A 67 3.27 -1.87 13.95
C ILE A 67 3.02 -3.17 13.18
N ALA A 68 2.53 -4.17 13.88
CA ALA A 68 2.10 -5.43 13.27
C ALA A 68 0.58 -5.40 13.08
N GLY A 69 0.10 -6.00 11.99
CA GLY A 69 -1.31 -6.22 11.74
C GLY A 69 -1.54 -7.62 11.17
N ASN A 70 -2.80 -8.07 11.21
CA ASN A 70 -3.25 -9.32 10.62
C ASN A 70 -3.35 -9.20 9.08
N GLY A 71 -2.18 -9.01 8.46
CA GLY A 71 -2.03 -8.64 7.05
C GLY A 71 -2.18 -7.13 6.81
N ALA A 72 -1.64 -6.67 5.67
CA ALA A 72 -1.68 -5.26 5.29
C ALA A 72 -3.11 -4.70 5.19
N SER A 73 -4.09 -5.54 4.82
CA SER A 73 -5.50 -5.15 4.72
C SER A 73 -6.07 -4.61 6.04
N GLU A 74 -5.68 -5.17 7.20
CA GLU A 74 -6.11 -4.64 8.50
C GLU A 74 -5.53 -3.24 8.74
N LEU A 75 -4.25 -3.05 8.42
CA LEU A 75 -3.58 -1.76 8.60
C LEU A 75 -4.15 -0.69 7.66
N ILE A 76 -4.48 -1.04 6.42
CA ILE A 76 -5.17 -0.14 5.47
C ILE A 76 -6.52 0.29 6.04
N MET A 77 -7.33 -0.64 6.55
CA MET A 77 -8.61 -0.33 7.21
C MET A 77 -8.43 0.60 8.41
N ALA A 78 -7.42 0.34 9.25
CA ALA A 78 -7.12 1.17 10.41
C ALA A 78 -6.73 2.59 10.01
N VAL A 79 -5.85 2.75 9.00
CA VAL A 79 -5.45 4.07 8.49
C VAL A 79 -6.63 4.81 7.91
N MET A 80 -7.46 4.19 7.06
CA MET A 80 -8.64 4.85 6.47
C MET A 80 -9.57 5.40 7.54
N ARG A 81 -9.81 4.65 8.63
CA ARG A 81 -10.64 5.10 9.76
C ARG A 81 -10.11 6.36 10.46
N LEU A 82 -8.79 6.60 10.48
CA LEU A 82 -8.22 7.82 11.04
C LEU A 82 -8.63 9.08 10.24
N PHE A 83 -9.09 8.90 9.01
CA PHE A 83 -9.49 9.95 8.07
C PHE A 83 -11.02 9.97 7.84
N GLN A 84 -11.82 9.34 8.70
CA GLN A 84 -13.30 9.33 8.57
C GLN A 84 -13.85 10.75 8.36
N GLY A 85 -14.74 10.89 7.38
CA GLY A 85 -15.34 12.17 6.99
C GLY A 85 -14.42 13.12 6.23
N ARG A 86 -13.18 12.71 5.90
CA ARG A 86 -12.25 13.46 5.06
C ARG A 86 -12.20 12.90 3.64
N ARG A 87 -11.49 13.61 2.76
CA ARG A 87 -11.24 13.17 1.39
C ARG A 87 -10.07 12.21 1.31
N VAL A 88 -10.20 11.17 0.48
CA VAL A 88 -9.10 10.30 0.04
C VAL A 88 -8.96 10.32 -1.46
N PHE A 89 -7.72 10.46 -1.93
CA PHE A 89 -7.33 10.35 -3.32
C PHE A 89 -6.82 8.94 -3.59
N ILE A 90 -7.46 8.25 -4.53
CA ILE A 90 -7.11 6.87 -4.91
C ILE A 90 -6.73 6.86 -6.40
N PRO A 91 -5.48 6.57 -6.74
CA PRO A 91 -5.08 6.33 -8.12
C PRO A 91 -5.88 5.18 -8.75
N ALA A 92 -6.25 5.30 -10.02
CA ALA A 92 -6.94 4.26 -10.77
C ALA A 92 -6.22 3.99 -12.11
N PRO A 93 -6.05 2.70 -12.50
CA PRO A 93 -6.46 1.49 -11.77
C PRO A 93 -5.55 1.19 -10.56
N SER A 94 -6.14 0.64 -9.48
CA SER A 94 -5.41 0.20 -8.28
C SER A 94 -6.12 -0.95 -7.57
N PHE A 95 -5.51 -1.48 -6.51
CA PHE A 95 -6.10 -2.52 -5.66
C PHE A 95 -7.45 -2.09 -5.06
N SER A 96 -8.49 -2.90 -5.31
CA SER A 96 -9.87 -2.63 -4.88
C SER A 96 -10.05 -2.51 -3.35
N GLY A 97 -9.12 -3.05 -2.56
CA GLY A 97 -9.16 -2.95 -1.10
C GLY A 97 -9.07 -1.51 -0.57
N TYR A 98 -8.47 -0.58 -1.31
CA TYR A 98 -8.45 0.83 -0.91
C TYR A 98 -9.84 1.46 -0.96
N LYS A 99 -10.58 1.23 -2.07
CA LYS A 99 -11.98 1.65 -2.22
C LYS A 99 -12.83 1.04 -1.11
N TYR A 100 -12.71 -0.26 -0.90
CA TYR A 100 -13.46 -0.97 0.14
C TYR A 100 -13.21 -0.37 1.54
N ALA A 101 -11.95 -0.13 1.89
CA ALA A 101 -11.58 0.42 3.19
C ALA A 101 -12.03 1.88 3.36
N ALA A 102 -11.94 2.70 2.30
CA ALA A 102 -12.42 4.07 2.30
C ALA A 102 -13.95 4.15 2.45
N GLU A 103 -14.70 3.30 1.75
CA GLU A 103 -16.17 3.22 1.87
C GLU A 103 -16.57 2.77 3.29
N ALA A 104 -15.89 1.77 3.85
CA ALA A 104 -16.13 1.29 5.20
C ALA A 104 -15.82 2.33 6.30
N ALA A 105 -15.00 3.34 5.98
CA ALA A 105 -14.66 4.45 6.86
C ALA A 105 -15.41 5.75 6.51
N GLU A 106 -16.34 5.72 5.54
CA GLU A 106 -17.16 6.87 5.13
C GLU A 106 -16.33 8.07 4.64
N LEU A 107 -15.29 7.82 3.85
CA LEU A 107 -14.49 8.88 3.23
C LEU A 107 -15.11 9.38 1.93
N ASP A 108 -14.85 10.65 1.61
CA ASP A 108 -15.12 11.22 0.28
C ASP A 108 -14.02 10.76 -0.69
N ILE A 109 -14.35 9.84 -1.61
CA ILE A 109 -13.39 9.22 -2.52
C ILE A 109 -13.27 10.06 -3.80
N SER A 110 -12.06 10.52 -4.11
CA SER A 110 -11.72 11.13 -5.39
C SER A 110 -10.72 10.24 -6.14
N TYR A 111 -11.08 9.81 -7.35
CA TYR A 111 -10.19 9.00 -8.18
C TYR A 111 -9.21 9.85 -8.98
N ILE A 112 -7.95 9.42 -9.00
CA ILE A 112 -6.89 10.00 -9.82
C ILE A 112 -6.58 9.02 -10.96
N TYR A 113 -7.12 9.31 -12.13
CA TYR A 113 -6.96 8.43 -13.29
C TYR A 113 -5.58 8.60 -13.93
N THR A 114 -4.88 7.48 -14.12
CA THR A 114 -3.58 7.40 -14.81
C THR A 114 -3.74 6.65 -16.13
N ALA A 115 -2.74 6.71 -17.03
CA ALA A 115 -2.85 6.05 -18.34
C ALA A 115 -3.24 4.57 -18.22
N GLY A 116 -4.16 4.12 -19.09
CA GLY A 116 -4.77 2.78 -19.03
C GLY A 116 -6.07 2.69 -18.21
N SER A 117 -6.64 3.81 -17.75
CA SER A 117 -7.85 3.84 -16.91
C SER A 117 -9.19 3.76 -17.64
N SER A 118 -9.24 3.85 -18.97
CA SER A 118 -10.46 3.68 -19.78
C SER A 118 -10.13 3.15 -21.17
N GLU A 119 -11.10 2.49 -21.82
CA GLU A 119 -11.01 2.05 -23.22
C GLU A 119 -10.77 3.23 -24.19
N GLU A 120 -11.07 4.46 -23.77
CA GLU A 120 -10.91 5.69 -24.55
C GLU A 120 -9.54 6.38 -24.34
N CYS A 121 -8.72 5.89 -23.40
CA CYS A 121 -7.44 6.52 -23.01
C CYS A 121 -6.20 5.77 -23.53
N TYR A 122 -6.33 4.92 -24.55
CA TYR A 122 -5.18 4.28 -25.20
C TYR A 122 -4.26 5.27 -25.93
N ASP A 123 -4.73 6.48 -26.24
CA ASP A 123 -3.95 7.52 -26.91
C ASP A 123 -3.17 8.45 -25.95
N ASN A 124 -3.39 8.36 -24.63
CA ASN A 124 -2.59 9.12 -23.66
C ASN A 124 -1.37 8.30 -23.24
N GLU A 125 -0.24 8.60 -23.89
CA GLU A 125 1.09 8.11 -23.51
C GLU A 125 1.29 8.24 -21.99
N ASN A 126 1.44 7.10 -21.30
CA ASN A 126 2.00 6.95 -19.94
C ASN A 126 1.90 8.18 -19.01
N VAL A 127 0.70 8.69 -18.73
CA VAL A 127 0.51 9.72 -17.72
C VAL A 127 0.97 9.19 -16.37
N ARG A 128 2.10 9.72 -15.92
CA ARG A 128 2.70 9.47 -14.60
C ARG A 128 1.78 9.96 -13.50
N LEU A 129 1.81 9.31 -12.34
CA LEU A 129 0.92 9.64 -11.22
C LEU A 129 1.16 11.09 -10.74
N LEU A 130 2.43 11.52 -10.71
CA LEU A 130 2.77 12.91 -10.37
C LEU A 130 2.08 13.93 -11.29
N GLN A 131 2.03 13.65 -12.59
CA GLN A 131 1.39 14.54 -13.56
C GLN A 131 -0.13 14.57 -13.34
N ALA A 132 -0.76 13.40 -13.18
CA ALA A 132 -2.19 13.29 -12.92
C ALA A 132 -2.61 14.02 -11.62
N LEU A 133 -1.82 13.89 -10.55
CA LEU A 133 -2.04 14.62 -9.30
C LEU A 133 -1.90 16.13 -9.49
N SER A 134 -0.85 16.56 -10.19
CA SER A 134 -0.61 17.99 -10.47
C SER A 134 -1.73 18.62 -11.28
N ASP A 135 -2.27 17.90 -12.25
CA ASP A 135 -3.43 18.33 -13.04
C ASP A 135 -4.71 18.35 -12.21
N HIS A 136 -4.96 17.31 -11.40
CA HIS A 136 -6.16 17.21 -10.57
C HIS A 136 -6.21 18.29 -9.48
N PHE A 137 -5.07 18.63 -8.88
CA PHE A 137 -4.99 19.65 -7.82
C PHE A 137 -4.88 21.08 -8.37
N ARG A 138 -4.82 21.26 -9.69
CA ARG A 138 -4.70 22.58 -10.31
C ARG A 138 -5.94 23.42 -10.02
N GLY A 139 -5.73 24.57 -9.38
CA GLY A 139 -6.81 25.51 -9.06
C GLY A 139 -7.66 25.12 -7.85
N ILE A 140 -7.30 24.05 -7.13
CA ILE A 140 -7.89 23.72 -5.83
C ILE A 140 -7.04 24.37 -4.73
N ASP A 141 -7.72 25.09 -3.83
CA ASP A 141 -7.10 25.75 -2.69
C ASP A 141 -6.42 24.72 -1.77
N ASP A 142 -5.24 25.08 -1.25
CA ASP A 142 -4.45 24.21 -0.37
C ASP A 142 -5.25 23.83 0.90
N GLU A 143 -6.05 24.76 1.43
CA GLU A 143 -6.92 24.51 2.58
C GLU A 143 -7.98 23.44 2.30
N ALA A 144 -8.50 23.35 1.08
CA ALA A 144 -9.48 22.34 0.68
C ALA A 144 -8.86 20.94 0.51
N LEU A 145 -7.54 20.87 0.29
CA LEU A 145 -6.78 19.62 0.18
C LEU A 145 -6.19 19.19 1.52
N SER A 146 -5.92 20.15 2.42
CA SER A 146 -5.25 19.89 3.69
C SER A 146 -6.03 18.89 4.57
N GLY A 147 -5.29 17.96 5.17
CA GLY A 147 -5.85 16.91 6.02
C GLY A 147 -6.46 15.73 5.28
N SER A 148 -6.45 15.73 3.94
CA SER A 148 -6.82 14.57 3.12
C SER A 148 -5.75 13.47 3.14
N LEU A 149 -6.11 12.31 2.58
CA LEU A 149 -5.24 11.15 2.41
C LEU A 149 -4.99 10.90 0.92
N LEU A 150 -3.76 10.58 0.54
CA LEU A 150 -3.40 10.09 -0.79
C LEU A 150 -2.87 8.66 -0.65
N VAL A 151 -3.50 7.71 -1.34
CA VAL A 151 -2.97 6.36 -1.47
C VAL A 151 -1.97 6.33 -2.61
N VAL A 152 -0.80 5.76 -2.37
CA VAL A 152 0.23 5.50 -3.38
C VAL A 152 0.66 4.05 -3.25
N THR A 153 0.81 3.36 -4.38
CA THR A 153 1.18 1.95 -4.40
C THR A 153 2.42 1.80 -5.29
N ASN A 154 3.49 1.18 -4.78
CA ASN A 154 4.75 1.07 -5.50
C ASN A 154 5.46 -0.28 -5.25
N PRO A 155 5.58 -1.15 -6.28
CA PRO A 155 4.92 -1.09 -7.59
C PRO A 155 3.39 -1.13 -7.50
N ASN A 156 2.70 -0.52 -8.46
CA ASN A 156 1.24 -0.52 -8.51
C ASN A 156 0.68 -1.92 -8.87
N ASN A 157 -0.51 -2.23 -8.35
CA ASN A 157 -1.33 -3.38 -8.70
C ASN A 157 -2.63 -2.84 -9.29
N PRO A 158 -2.97 -3.07 -10.57
CA PRO A 158 -2.62 -4.29 -11.33
C PRO A 158 -1.53 -4.18 -12.39
N ASP A 159 -1.05 -2.99 -12.71
CA ASP A 159 -0.18 -2.79 -13.89
C ASP A 159 1.32 -3.02 -13.64
N GLY A 160 1.73 -3.24 -12.39
CA GLY A 160 3.12 -3.49 -12.01
C GLY A 160 4.06 -2.29 -12.17
N ARG A 161 3.54 -1.08 -12.43
CA ARG A 161 4.38 0.10 -12.67
C ARG A 161 5.14 0.46 -11.38
N LEU A 162 6.46 0.53 -11.51
CA LEU A 162 7.38 1.01 -10.48
C LEU A 162 7.71 2.47 -10.75
N MET A 163 7.41 3.35 -9.79
CA MET A 163 7.82 4.74 -9.82
C MET A 163 9.33 4.86 -9.62
N ASP A 164 9.95 5.72 -10.42
CA ASP A 164 11.34 6.13 -10.19
C ASP A 164 11.43 7.12 -9.02
N GLU A 165 12.66 7.33 -8.55
CA GLU A 165 12.94 8.21 -7.41
C GLU A 165 12.40 9.64 -7.63
N LYS A 166 12.47 10.16 -8.85
CA LYS A 166 12.05 11.53 -9.17
C LYS A 166 10.54 11.68 -9.11
N GLU A 167 9.81 10.70 -9.62
CA GLU A 167 8.36 10.68 -9.54
C GLU A 167 7.90 10.55 -8.08
N LEU A 168 8.50 9.61 -7.33
CA LEU A 168 8.19 9.42 -5.92
C LEU A 168 8.45 10.68 -5.10
N SER A 169 9.63 11.29 -5.24
CA SER A 169 9.98 12.51 -4.50
C SER A 169 9.04 13.67 -4.86
N GLY A 170 8.69 13.83 -6.13
CA GLY A 170 7.76 14.87 -6.56
C GLY A 170 6.35 14.69 -6.00
N ILE A 171 5.88 13.44 -5.86
CA ILE A 171 4.58 13.16 -5.23
C ILE A 171 4.60 13.55 -3.75
N LEU A 172 5.66 13.20 -3.03
CA LEU A 172 5.81 13.53 -1.62
C LEU A 172 5.90 15.05 -1.40
N GLU A 173 6.68 15.76 -2.22
CA GLU A 173 6.78 17.22 -2.17
C GLU A 173 5.45 17.91 -2.46
N LEU A 174 4.71 17.41 -3.46
CA LEU A 174 3.37 17.91 -3.77
C LEU A 174 2.40 17.67 -2.61
N ALA A 175 2.40 16.47 -2.04
CA ALA A 175 1.54 16.13 -0.91
C ALA A 175 1.86 16.96 0.34
N ASP A 176 3.14 17.10 0.69
CA ASP A 176 3.59 17.93 1.82
C ASP A 176 3.18 19.40 1.66
N LYS A 177 3.42 19.98 0.47
CA LYS A 177 3.02 21.35 0.16
C LYS A 177 1.51 21.58 0.32
N LYS A 178 0.70 20.56 0.00
CA LYS A 178 -0.77 20.62 0.05
C LYS A 178 -1.34 20.14 1.39
N GLY A 179 -0.50 19.75 2.36
CA GLY A 179 -0.93 19.21 3.65
C GLY A 179 -1.68 17.88 3.54
N ILE A 180 -1.34 17.05 2.55
CA ILE A 180 -1.94 15.74 2.28
C ILE A 180 -1.08 14.66 2.92
N MET A 181 -1.68 13.75 3.68
CA MET A 181 -0.98 12.57 4.20
C MET A 181 -0.83 11.52 3.10
N VAL A 182 0.32 10.84 3.04
CA VAL A 182 0.55 9.76 2.08
C VAL A 182 0.49 8.40 2.77
N LEU A 183 -0.39 7.52 2.32
CA LEU A 183 -0.37 6.08 2.61
C LEU A 183 0.36 5.37 1.47
N MET A 184 1.56 4.86 1.73
CA MET A 184 2.31 4.08 0.75
C MET A 184 2.14 2.58 0.98
N ASP A 185 1.71 1.87 -0.06
CA ASP A 185 1.67 0.41 -0.11
C ASP A 185 2.84 -0.13 -0.94
N GLU A 186 3.75 -0.82 -0.25
CA GLU A 186 4.97 -1.40 -0.81
C GLU A 186 4.92 -2.94 -0.83
N SER A 187 3.72 -3.53 -0.91
CA SER A 187 3.53 -4.99 -0.82
C SER A 187 4.41 -5.80 -1.80
N PHE A 188 4.75 -5.21 -2.96
CA PHE A 188 5.58 -5.85 -3.98
C PHE A 188 6.98 -5.24 -4.13
N ILE A 189 7.40 -4.29 -3.29
CA ILE A 189 8.69 -3.59 -3.47
C ILE A 189 9.89 -4.54 -3.43
N GLY A 190 9.82 -5.57 -2.58
CA GLY A 190 10.88 -6.58 -2.41
C GLY A 190 11.11 -7.46 -3.65
N LEU A 191 10.20 -7.43 -4.63
CA LEU A 191 10.35 -8.16 -5.89
C LEU A 191 11.15 -7.36 -6.94
N THR A 192 11.44 -6.09 -6.66
CA THR A 192 12.05 -5.17 -7.65
C THR A 192 13.58 -5.15 -7.60
N GLY A 193 14.19 -5.48 -6.46
CA GLY A 193 15.62 -5.29 -6.23
C GLY A 193 16.09 -3.82 -6.31
N LYS A 194 15.16 -2.86 -6.18
CA LYS A 194 15.38 -1.41 -6.31
C LYS A 194 14.88 -0.62 -5.10
N GLU A 195 14.81 -1.26 -3.95
CA GLU A 195 14.23 -0.73 -2.71
C GLU A 195 14.89 0.60 -2.28
N ASP A 196 16.23 0.71 -2.37
CA ASP A 196 16.99 1.88 -1.91
C ASP A 196 16.57 3.21 -2.59
N GLY A 197 16.13 3.13 -3.85
CA GLY A 197 15.69 4.29 -4.64
C GLY A 197 14.18 4.52 -4.65
N CYS A 198 13.39 3.46 -4.41
CA CYS A 198 11.95 3.45 -4.70
C CYS A 198 11.06 3.21 -3.47
N SER A 199 11.65 2.99 -2.29
CA SER A 199 10.93 2.80 -1.02
C SER A 199 10.89 4.07 -0.17
N LEU A 200 9.78 4.28 0.54
CA LEU A 200 9.64 5.31 1.56
C LEU A 200 10.42 5.04 2.83
N LYS A 201 10.87 3.80 3.07
CA LYS A 201 11.63 3.45 4.28
C LYS A 201 12.78 4.43 4.55
N ARG A 202 13.46 4.91 3.50
CA ARG A 202 14.55 5.89 3.60
C ARG A 202 14.12 7.24 4.23
N TYR A 203 12.90 7.70 3.97
CA TYR A 203 12.39 8.94 4.57
C TYR A 203 12.04 8.73 6.05
N VAL A 204 11.47 7.57 6.39
CA VAL A 204 11.19 7.19 7.79
C VAL A 204 12.48 7.05 8.58
N ARG A 205 13.54 6.45 8.00
CA ARG A 205 14.89 6.38 8.59
C ARG A 205 15.47 7.77 8.86
N ALA A 206 15.25 8.71 7.95
CA ALA A 206 15.68 10.11 8.09
C ALA A 206 14.82 10.93 9.07
N GLY A 207 13.82 10.32 9.73
CA GLY A 207 12.95 10.98 10.70
C GLY A 207 11.91 11.92 10.09
N ARG A 208 11.69 11.85 8.77
CA ARG A 208 10.57 12.55 8.13
C ARG A 208 9.29 11.79 8.45
N LYS A 209 8.24 12.54 8.81
CA LYS A 209 6.90 12.02 9.10
C LYS A 209 6.00 12.28 7.92
#